data_AF-A0A438IBY5-F1
#
_entry.id   AF-A0A438IBY5-F1
#
_cell.length_a   1.000
_cell.length_b   1.000
_cell.length_c   1.000
_cell.angle_alpha   90.00
_cell.angle_beta   90.00
_cell.angle_gamma   90.00
#
_symmetry.space_group_name_H-M   'P 1'
#
loop_
_entity.id
_entity.type
_entity.pdbx_description
1 polymer ?
#
loop_
_entity_poly.entity_id
_entity_poly.type
_entity_poly.pdbx_seq_one_letter_code
_entity_poly.pdbx_strand_id
1 'polypeptide(L)' 'MACAFKKQVKPRPLQRSDLVLKVTRGLIRDPRRKFRPNWSEPYFIRELTLEGAVWLMDLDGN' A
#
# COMPACT_ATOMS: atom_id res chain seq x y z
N MET A 1 -29.05 7.65 13.51
CA MET A 1 -28.16 8.65 12.89
C MET A 1 -26.73 8.12 12.97
N ALA A 2 -26.05 7.89 11.85
CA ALA A 2 -24.65 7.43 11.87
C ALA A 2 -23.71 8.64 11.76
N CYS A 3 -22.83 8.84 12.75
CA CYS A 3 -21.80 9.87 12.68
C CYS A 3 -20.85 9.54 11.52
N ALA A 4 -20.75 10.46 10.55
CA ALA A 4 -19.76 10.37 9.49
C ALA A 4 -18.36 10.31 10.11
N PHE A 5 -17.65 9.20 9.90
CA PHE A 5 -16.27 9.04 10.32
C PHE A 5 -15.43 10.10 9.59
N LYS A 6 -15.06 11.21 10.26
CA LYS A 6 -14.21 12.26 9.70
C LYS A 6 -12.79 11.71 9.52
N LYS A 7 -12.57 10.98 8.44
CA LYS A 7 -11.27 10.43 8.05
C LYS A 7 -10.42 11.53 7.42
N GLN A 8 -9.97 12.50 8.21
CA GLN A 8 -8.89 13.39 7.75
C GLN A 8 -7.59 12.59 7.72
N VAL A 9 -7.36 11.86 6.62
CA VAL A 9 -6.07 11.22 6.36
C VAL A 9 -5.09 12.34 6.09
N LYS A 10 -4.13 12.55 6.99
CA LYS A 10 -3.02 13.46 6.72
C LYS A 10 -2.15 12.83 5.63
N PRO A 11 -1.80 13.56 4.56
CA PRO A 11 -0.85 13.05 3.59
C PRO A 11 0.47 12.80 4.31
N ARG A 12 0.98 11.57 4.21
CA ARG A 12 2.31 11.22 4.70
C ARG A 12 3.27 11.31 3.51
N PRO A 13 4.27 12.21 3.53
CA PRO A 13 5.30 12.21 2.51
C PRO A 13 6.09 10.90 2.64
N LEU A 14 6.26 10.19 1.53
CA LEU A 14 7.08 8.99 1.46
C LEU A 14 8.53 9.40 1.24
N GLN A 15 9.44 8.68 1.89
CA GLN A 15 10.88 8.85 1.76
C GLN A 15 11.53 7.55 1.29
N ARG A 16 12.76 7.68 0.78
CA ARG A 16 13.59 6.52 0.46
C ARG A 16 13.80 5.68 1.72
N SER A 17 13.77 4.35 1.57
CA SER A 17 13.86 3.37 2.65
C SER A 17 12.63 3.26 3.57
N ASP A 18 11.54 3.98 3.30
CA ASP A 18 10.28 3.72 3.98
C ASP A 18 9.75 2.32 3.63
N LEU A 19 9.23 1.62 4.65
CA LEU A 19 8.51 0.36 4.48
C LEU A 19 7.05 0.64 4.14
N VAL A 20 6.60 0.16 2.98
CA VAL A 20 5.24 0.39 2.46
C VAL A 20 4.56 -0.90 2.03
N LEU A 21 3.23 -0.90 2.08
CA LEU A 21 2.41 -2.00 1.55
C LEU A 21 1.83 -1.58 0.20
N LYS A 22 1.97 -2.43 -0.81
CA LYS A 22 1.40 -2.18 -2.13
C LYS A 22 -0.06 -2.64 -2.18
N VAL A 23 -0.95 -1.75 -2.62
CA VAL A 23 -2.37 -2.07 -2.83
C VAL A 23 -2.52 -2.78 -4.17
N THR A 24 -3.03 -4.00 -4.15
CA THR A 24 -3.45 -4.69 -5.37
C THR A 24 -4.84 -4.19 -5.77
N ARG A 25 -4.90 -3.40 -6.85
CA ARG A 25 -6.17 -2.95 -7.44
C ARG A 25 -6.81 -4.10 -8.21
N GLY A 26 -7.53 -4.95 -7.51
CA GLY A 26 -8.26 -6.08 -8.07
C GLY A 26 -8.88 -6.90 -6.95
N LEU A 27 -10.18 -7.19 -7.05
CA LEU A 27 -10.85 -8.03 -6.06
C LEU A 27 -10.38 -9.47 -6.24
N ILE A 28 -9.40 -9.89 -5.44
CA ILE A 28 -9.01 -11.29 -5.36
C ILE A 28 -10.16 -12.03 -4.68
N ARG A 29 -10.99 -12.71 -5.47
CA ARG A 29 -12.06 -13.57 -4.95
C ARG A 29 -11.42 -14.71 -4.16
N ASP A 30 -11.61 -14.69 -2.85
CA ASP A 30 -11.27 -15.83 -2.02
C ASP A 30 -12.31 -16.95 -2.28
N PRO A 31 -11.90 -18.17 -2.66
CA PRO A 31 -12.81 -19.30 -2.76
C PRO A 31 -13.55 -19.59 -1.45
N ARG A 32 -13.06 -19.11 -0.30
CA ARG A 32 -13.66 -19.28 1.04
C ARG A 32 -14.75 -18.25 1.37
N ARG A 33 -15.20 -17.43 0.42
CA ARG A 33 -16.21 -16.36 0.61
C ARG A 33 -15.83 -15.25 1.62
N LYS A 34 -14.61 -15.24 2.15
CA LYS A 34 -14.09 -14.15 3.00
C LYS A 34 -13.38 -13.10 2.14
N PHE A 35 -13.35 -11.85 2.58
CA PHE A 35 -12.54 -10.84 1.92
C PHE A 35 -11.06 -11.08 2.25
N ARG A 36 -10.24 -11.28 1.22
CA ARG A 36 -8.79 -11.21 1.35
C ARG A 36 -8.36 -9.75 1.54
N PRO A 37 -7.27 -9.49 2.30
CA PRO A 37 -6.67 -8.18 2.30
C PRO A 37 -6.20 -7.82 0.87
N ASN A 38 -6.45 -6.57 0.45
CA ASN A 38 -6.03 -6.05 -0.85
C ASN A 38 -4.59 -5.52 -0.83
N TRP A 39 -3.80 -5.88 0.19
CA TRP A 39 -2.42 -5.45 0.38
C TRP A 39 -1.52 -6.64 0.10
N SER A 40 -0.48 -6.43 -0.72
CA SER A 40 0.60 -7.40 -0.88
C SER A 40 1.60 -7.30 0.26
N GLU A 41 2.70 -8.03 0.14
CA GLU A 41 3.82 -8.03 1.07
C GLU A 41 4.45 -6.64 1.27
N PRO A 42 5.26 -6.45 2.34
CA PRO A 42 5.96 -5.21 2.59
C PRO A 42 7.09 -5.00 1.57
N TYR A 43 7.26 -3.76 1.15
CA TYR A 43 8.31 -3.33 0.21
C TYR A 43 9.07 -2.14 0.77
N PHE A 44 10.35 -2.02 0.41
CA PHE A 44 11.11 -0.80 0.63
C PHE A 44 11.05 0.14 -0.56
N ILE A 45 10.98 1.43 -0.30
CA ILE A 45 11.13 2.44 -1.34
C ILE A 45 12.60 2.58 -1.74
N ARG A 46 12.92 2.10 -2.95
CA ARG A 46 14.26 2.15 -3.56
C ARG A 46 14.59 3.55 -4.06
N GLU A 47 13.64 4.15 -4.77
CA GLU A 47 13.77 5.47 -5.38
C GLU A 47 12.39 6.11 -5.60
N LEU A 48 12.33 7.43 -5.49
CA LEU A 48 11.14 8.23 -5.73
C LEU A 48 11.40 9.14 -6.92
N THR A 49 10.59 9.00 -7.96
CA THR A 49 10.62 9.92 -9.11
C THR A 49 9.78 11.14 -8.77
N LEU A 50 10.19 12.33 -9.22
CA LEU A 50 9.44 13.60 -9.05
C LEU A 50 8.01 13.54 -9.61
N GLU A 51 7.76 12.61 -10.53
CA GLU A 51 6.45 12.34 -11.14
C GLU A 51 5.49 11.55 -10.22
N GLY A 52 5.94 11.16 -9.02
CA GLY A 52 5.15 10.40 -8.04
C GLY A 52 5.22 8.89 -8.23
N ALA A 53 6.08 8.39 -9.12
CA ALA A 53 6.38 6.98 -9.27
C ALA A 53 7.40 6.52 -8.21
N VAL A 54 7.26 5.29 -7.74
CA VAL A 54 8.07 4.69 -6.67
C VAL A 54 8.65 3.37 -7.15
N TRP A 55 9.98 3.24 -7.13
CA TRP A 55 10.64 1.94 -7.31
C TRP A 55 10.62 1.18 -5.99
N LEU A 56 10.12 -0.05 -6.01
CA LEU A 56 10.00 -0.90 -4.82
C LEU A 56 11.07 -2.00 -4.81
N MET A 57 11.61 -2.29 -3.64
CA MET A 57 12.40 -3.49 -3.32
C MET A 57 11.56 -4.47 -2.54
N ASP A 58 11.60 -5.74 -2.93
CA ASP A 58 11.23 -6.82 -2.02
C ASP A 58 12.16 -6.83 -0.81
N LEU A 59 11.64 -7.29 0.33
CA LEU A 59 12.43 -7.51 1.54
C LEU A 59 13.56 -8.53 1.32
N ASP A 60 13.36 -9.45 0.38
CA ASP A 60 14.22 -10.62 0.17
C ASP A 60 15.47 -10.32 -0.68
N GLY A 61 15.60 -9.09 -1.20
CA GLY A 61 16.85 -8.60 -1.79
C GLY A 61 17.32 -9.35 -3.05
N ASN A 62 16.44 -10.08 -3.74
CA ASN A 62 16.78 -10.77 -4.99
C ASN A 62 16.94 -9.81 -6.17
#